data_AF-A0A819BUF7-F1
#
_entry.id   AF-A0A819BUF7-F1
#
_cell.length_a   1.000
_cell.length_b   1.000
_cell.length_c   1.000
_cell.angle_alpha   90.00
_cell.angle_beta   90.00
_cell.angle_gamma   90.00
#
_symmetry.space_group_name_H-M   'P 1'
#
loop_
_entity.id
_entity.type
_entity.pdbx_description
1 polymer ?
#
loop_
_entity_poly.entity_id
_entity_poly.type
_entity_poly.pdbx_seq_one_letter_code
_entity_poly.pdbx_strand_id
1 'polypeptide(L)'
;MGSQIGRLISVDFAIQFIGWIISAKFRTEKFFDLTGSLTFILLTYLSRNKTPSTLRQNIQCSCIFLWAIRLGTFLFHRILKSGQDSRFDRIRNSPSRLFITWFMQGIWVIITLLPSLYLNQKQTDKPLTKNDYIGWSIWLFGFVLEVVADRQKSTFRNNANNKGKFTNIGLWKYSRHPNYFGEICAWLGLYISSSHMLSKYEKLFGLLSPILVTFLLSFVSGIPILEKQAMRLYGNDPTYRAYRNRTPVLIPFVNFPRI
;
A
#
# COMPACT_ATOMS: atom_id res chain seq x y z
N MET A 1 -14.48 -13.01 -20.13
CA MET A 1 -13.50 -12.42 -19.18
C MET A 1 -14.00 -11.13 -18.53
N GLY A 2 -14.62 -10.18 -19.24
CA GLY A 2 -15.07 -8.89 -18.65
C GLY A 2 -16.10 -8.97 -17.51
N SER A 3 -16.96 -9.99 -17.47
CA SER A 3 -18.06 -10.05 -16.48
C SER A 3 -17.60 -10.27 -15.03
N GLN A 4 -16.44 -10.93 -14.82
CA GLN A 4 -15.97 -11.23 -13.46
C GLN A 4 -15.27 -10.03 -12.81
N ILE A 5 -14.36 -9.37 -13.53
CA ILE A 5 -13.71 -8.15 -13.01
C ILE A 5 -14.76 -7.05 -12.82
N GLY A 6 -15.69 -6.89 -13.76
CA GLY A 6 -16.80 -5.94 -13.61
C GLY A 6 -17.57 -6.13 -12.31
N ARG A 7 -17.89 -7.40 -11.96
CA ARG A 7 -18.54 -7.70 -10.67
C ARG A 7 -17.68 -7.33 -9.46
N LEU A 8 -16.37 -7.60 -9.50
CA LEU A 8 -15.46 -7.25 -8.39
C LEU A 8 -15.33 -5.74 -8.22
N ILE A 9 -15.30 -4.99 -9.33
CA ILE A 9 -15.36 -3.53 -9.34
C ILE A 9 -16.64 -3.05 -8.65
N SER A 10 -17.81 -3.61 -9.01
CA SER A 10 -19.07 -3.24 -8.37
C SER A 10 -19.07 -3.53 -6.87
N VAL A 11 -18.51 -4.66 -6.44
CA VAL A 11 -18.38 -5.00 -5.01
C VAL A 11 -17.48 -4.01 -4.28
N ASP A 12 -16.32 -3.66 -4.86
CA ASP A 12 -15.40 -2.67 -4.30
C ASP A 12 -16.11 -1.33 -4.08
N PHE A 13 -16.66 -0.75 -5.16
CA PHE A 13 -17.31 0.56 -5.08
C PHE A 13 -18.56 0.56 -4.19
N ALA A 14 -19.29 -0.55 -4.08
CA ALA A 14 -20.37 -0.68 -3.12
C ALA A 14 -19.86 -0.59 -1.67
N ILE A 15 -18.74 -1.27 -1.36
CA ILE A 15 -18.11 -1.20 -0.03
C ILE A 15 -17.62 0.23 0.26
N GLN A 16 -16.95 0.88 -0.70
CA GLN A 16 -16.48 2.26 -0.52
C GLN A 16 -17.64 3.24 -0.32
N PHE A 17 -18.74 3.05 -1.04
CA PHE A 17 -19.93 3.87 -0.92
C PHE A 17 -20.61 3.72 0.45
N ILE A 18 -20.74 2.48 0.95
CA ILE A 18 -21.26 2.21 2.30
C ILE A 18 -20.32 2.81 3.36
N GLY A 19 -19.00 2.63 3.20
CA GLY A 19 -17.99 3.24 4.06
C GLY A 19 -18.09 4.76 4.11
N TRP A 20 -18.31 5.39 2.96
CA TRP A 20 -18.57 6.82 2.86
C TRP A 20 -19.83 7.25 3.61
N ILE A 21 -20.96 6.56 3.45
CA ILE A 21 -22.21 6.88 4.15
C ILE A 21 -21.98 6.88 5.67
N ILE A 22 -21.34 5.83 6.19
CA ILE A 22 -21.02 5.71 7.61
C ILE A 22 -20.08 6.84 8.03
N SER A 23 -19.02 7.08 7.28
CA SER A 23 -18.02 8.12 7.56
C SER A 23 -18.62 9.53 7.56
N ALA A 24 -19.51 9.84 6.62
CA ALA A 24 -20.17 11.12 6.50
C ALA A 24 -21.21 11.33 7.61
N LYS A 25 -21.98 10.29 7.97
CA LYS A 25 -22.99 10.35 9.04
C LYS A 25 -22.36 10.55 10.41
N PHE A 26 -21.31 9.78 10.72
CA PHE A 26 -20.65 9.81 12.02
C PHE A 26 -19.45 10.75 12.08
N ARG A 27 -19.14 11.45 10.97
CA ARG A 27 -17.96 12.31 10.83
C ARG A 27 -16.70 11.61 11.35
N THR A 28 -16.43 10.41 10.83
CA THR A 28 -15.32 9.58 11.31
C THR A 28 -14.57 8.89 10.18
N GLU A 29 -13.25 8.88 10.27
CA GLU A 29 -12.31 8.20 9.37
C GLU A 29 -11.77 6.89 9.95
N LYS A 30 -12.15 6.55 11.19
CA LYS A 30 -11.50 5.47 11.96
C LYS A 30 -11.46 4.13 11.25
N PHE A 31 -12.46 3.87 10.40
CA PHE A 31 -12.61 2.62 9.67
C PHE A 31 -12.02 2.67 8.25
N PHE A 32 -11.53 3.82 7.78
CA PHE A 32 -11.09 3.98 6.39
C PHE A 32 -10.00 2.97 5.99
N ASP A 33 -8.89 2.94 6.74
CA ASP A 33 -7.78 2.03 6.44
C ASP A 33 -8.16 0.55 6.64
N LEU A 34 -9.03 0.26 7.62
CA LEU A 34 -9.54 -1.09 7.89
C LEU A 34 -10.42 -1.59 6.75
N THR A 35 -11.38 -0.77 6.30
CA THR A 35 -12.27 -1.10 5.19
C THR A 35 -11.47 -1.38 3.93
N GLY A 36 -10.47 -0.54 3.60
CA GLY A 36 -9.59 -0.80 2.45
C GLY A 36 -8.91 -2.17 2.53
N SER A 37 -8.32 -2.49 3.69
CA SER A 37 -7.64 -3.78 3.91
C SER A 37 -8.60 -4.97 3.80
N LEU A 38 -9.81 -4.85 4.34
CA LEU A 38 -10.87 -5.86 4.21
C LEU A 38 -11.32 -6.02 2.76
N THR A 39 -11.40 -4.93 1.99
CA THR A 39 -11.73 -4.99 0.56
C THR A 39 -10.65 -5.75 -0.22
N PHE A 40 -9.37 -5.49 0.05
CA PHE A 40 -8.26 -6.26 -0.57
C PHE A 40 -8.42 -7.77 -0.33
N ILE A 41 -8.70 -8.16 0.92
CA ILE A 41 -8.92 -9.56 1.32
C ILE A 41 -10.13 -10.13 0.57
N LEU A 42 -11.28 -9.44 0.64
CA LEU A 42 -12.53 -9.93 0.07
C LEU A 42 -12.44 -10.11 -1.45
N LEU A 43 -11.92 -9.13 -2.18
CA LEU A 43 -11.81 -9.23 -3.64
C LEU A 43 -10.83 -10.32 -4.06
N THR A 44 -9.72 -10.48 -3.33
CA THR A 44 -8.77 -11.58 -3.57
C THR A 44 -9.45 -12.92 -3.38
N TYR A 45 -10.18 -13.13 -2.27
CA TYR A 45 -10.94 -14.34 -1.99
C TYR A 45 -12.02 -14.62 -3.06
N LEU A 46 -12.87 -13.64 -3.37
CA LEU A 46 -13.95 -13.78 -4.36
C LEU A 46 -13.43 -14.03 -5.77
N SER A 47 -12.24 -13.53 -6.11
CA SER A 47 -11.60 -13.80 -7.41
C SER A 47 -11.07 -15.23 -7.51
N ARG A 48 -10.61 -15.81 -6.40
CA ARG A 48 -9.99 -17.15 -6.33
C ARG A 48 -10.99 -18.29 -6.40
N ASN A 49 -12.18 -18.15 -5.80
CA ASN A 49 -13.19 -19.23 -5.67
C ASN A 49 -13.79 -19.76 -6.99
N LYS A 50 -13.31 -19.32 -8.16
CA LYS A 50 -13.89 -19.67 -9.47
C LYS A 50 -12.95 -20.42 -10.42
N THR A 51 -11.71 -20.67 -10.03
CA THR A 51 -10.72 -21.33 -10.90
C THR A 51 -10.00 -22.50 -10.21
N PRO A 52 -9.48 -23.47 -10.98
CA PRO A 52 -8.68 -24.57 -10.45
C PRO A 52 -7.54 -24.05 -9.56
N SER A 53 -7.23 -24.78 -8.50
CA SER A 53 -6.25 -24.37 -7.49
C SER A 53 -4.83 -24.61 -7.94
N THR A 54 -4.24 -23.61 -8.59
CA THR A 54 -2.81 -23.63 -8.93
C THR A 54 -1.98 -23.10 -7.77
N LEU A 55 -0.79 -23.68 -7.57
CA LEU A 55 0.18 -23.21 -6.56
C LEU A 55 0.50 -21.73 -6.73
N ARG A 56 0.65 -21.30 -7.99
CA ARG A 56 0.94 -19.90 -8.36
C ARG A 56 -0.11 -18.92 -7.82
N GLN A 57 -1.40 -19.21 -8.07
CA GLN A 57 -2.50 -18.36 -7.59
C GLN A 57 -2.59 -18.35 -6.07
N ASN A 58 -2.36 -19.51 -5.43
CA ASN A 58 -2.41 -19.61 -3.97
C ASN A 58 -1.30 -18.81 -3.30
N ILE A 59 -0.07 -18.86 -3.81
CA ILE A 59 1.03 -18.02 -3.31
C ILE A 59 0.70 -16.54 -3.52
N GLN A 60 0.25 -16.16 -4.71
CA GLN A 60 -0.12 -14.78 -5.02
C GLN A 60 -1.20 -14.22 -4.08
N CYS A 61 -2.26 -15.00 -3.83
CA CYS A 61 -3.33 -14.63 -2.91
C CYS A 61 -2.83 -14.56 -1.46
N SER A 62 -1.96 -15.50 -1.05
CA SER A 62 -1.37 -15.51 0.28
C SER A 62 -0.51 -14.27 0.54
N CYS A 63 0.29 -13.85 -0.44
CA CYS A 63 1.03 -12.60 -0.38
C CYS A 63 0.11 -11.40 -0.14
N ILE A 64 -1.01 -11.30 -0.86
CA ILE A 64 -1.99 -10.21 -0.65
C ILE A 64 -2.63 -10.29 0.74
N PHE A 65 -3.04 -11.49 1.18
CA PHE A 65 -3.62 -11.65 2.52
C PHE A 65 -2.64 -11.26 3.63
N LEU A 66 -1.39 -11.73 3.54
CA LEU A 66 -0.34 -11.39 4.51
C LEU A 66 -0.11 -9.88 4.55
N TRP A 67 0.00 -9.23 3.39
CA TRP A 67 0.16 -7.79 3.31
C TRP A 67 -1.04 -7.03 3.89
N ALA A 68 -2.26 -7.37 3.47
CA ALA A 68 -3.48 -6.67 3.87
C ALA A 68 -3.79 -6.85 5.36
N ILE A 69 -3.63 -8.06 5.89
CA ILE A 69 -3.80 -8.32 7.33
C ILE A 69 -2.77 -7.52 8.13
N ARG A 70 -1.50 -7.57 7.73
CA ARG A 70 -0.43 -6.84 8.43
C ARG A 70 -0.63 -5.32 8.40
N LEU A 71 -0.87 -4.75 7.21
CA LEU A 71 -1.06 -3.31 7.07
C LEU A 71 -2.34 -2.85 7.76
N GLY A 72 -3.46 -3.56 7.55
CA GLY A 72 -4.74 -3.23 8.16
C GLY A 72 -4.70 -3.26 9.68
N THR A 73 -4.12 -4.31 10.27
CA THR A 73 -3.97 -4.39 11.74
C THR A 73 -3.06 -3.30 12.28
N PHE A 74 -1.94 -3.03 11.61
CA PHE A 74 -0.99 -1.97 12.00
C PHE A 74 -1.65 -0.58 11.97
N LEU A 75 -2.33 -0.23 10.88
CA LEU A 75 -2.99 1.07 10.73
C LEU A 75 -4.17 1.22 11.68
N PHE A 76 -4.98 0.17 11.86
CA PHE A 76 -6.11 0.20 12.77
C PHE A 76 -5.65 0.37 14.22
N HIS A 77 -4.65 -0.39 14.66
CA HIS A 77 -4.06 -0.22 15.99
C HIS A 77 -3.51 1.20 16.20
N ARG A 78 -2.87 1.78 15.18
CA ARG A 78 -2.37 3.16 15.23
C ARG A 78 -3.50 4.16 15.45
N ILE A 79 -4.60 4.04 14.70
CA ILE A 79 -5.78 4.91 14.84
C ILE A 79 -6.41 4.78 16.22
N LEU A 80 -6.51 3.55 16.77
CA LEU A 80 -7.03 3.35 18.13
C LEU A 80 -6.16 4.05 19.18
N LYS A 81 -4.84 4.04 18.99
CA LYS A 81 -3.89 4.71 19.91
C LYS A 81 -3.87 6.23 19.76
N SER A 82 -3.90 6.76 18.54
CA SER A 82 -3.89 8.22 18.29
C SER A 82 -5.27 8.87 18.42
N GLY A 83 -6.33 8.08 18.38
CA GLY A 83 -7.74 8.52 18.40
C GLY A 83 -8.24 9.10 17.08
N GLN A 84 -7.35 9.72 16.29
CA GLN A 84 -7.65 10.39 15.03
C GLN A 84 -6.48 10.25 14.04
N ASP A 85 -6.80 10.38 12.75
CA ASP A 85 -5.81 10.49 11.68
C ASP A 85 -5.74 11.91 11.12
N SER A 86 -4.59 12.55 11.27
CA SER A 86 -4.37 13.95 10.86
C SER A 86 -4.57 14.20 9.37
N ARG A 87 -4.54 13.15 8.53
CA ARG A 87 -4.86 13.26 7.09
C ARG A 87 -6.30 13.73 6.87
N PHE A 88 -7.19 13.42 7.80
CA PHE A 88 -8.63 13.67 7.67
C PHE A 88 -9.11 14.93 8.40
N ASP A 89 -8.25 15.63 9.15
CA ASP A 89 -8.63 16.82 9.93
C ASP A 89 -9.37 17.89 9.10
N ARG A 90 -8.97 18.06 7.84
CA ARG A 90 -9.58 19.04 6.90
C ARG A 90 -10.67 18.47 6.00
N ILE A 91 -10.94 17.16 6.11
CA ILE A 91 -11.79 16.39 5.20
C ILE A 91 -13.05 15.89 5.94
N ARG A 92 -12.91 15.48 7.20
CA ARG A 92 -13.93 14.81 8.03
C ARG A 92 -15.27 15.54 8.12
N ASN A 93 -15.25 16.87 8.09
CA ASN A 93 -16.47 17.69 8.19
C ASN A 93 -17.16 17.96 6.84
N SER A 94 -16.57 17.48 5.73
CA SER A 94 -17.08 17.71 4.37
C SER A 94 -17.47 16.39 3.71
N PRO A 95 -18.77 16.08 3.59
CA PRO A 95 -19.23 14.85 2.97
C PRO A 95 -18.72 14.65 1.54
N SER A 96 -18.60 15.72 0.75
CA SER A 96 -18.08 15.66 -0.61
C SER A 96 -16.58 15.33 -0.66
N ARG A 97 -15.77 15.89 0.23
CA ARG A 97 -14.33 15.56 0.30
C ARG A 97 -14.11 14.13 0.82
N LEU A 98 -14.94 13.68 1.77
CA LEU A 98 -14.95 12.28 2.18
C LEU A 98 -15.30 11.37 1.01
N PHE A 99 -16.34 11.69 0.23
CA PHE A 99 -16.73 10.90 -0.94
C PHE A 99 -15.55 10.70 -1.90
N ILE A 100 -14.83 11.77 -2.22
CA ILE A 100 -13.64 11.70 -3.09
C ILE A 100 -12.59 10.75 -2.49
N THR A 101 -12.37 10.79 -1.18
CA THR A 101 -11.35 9.97 -0.51
C THR A 101 -11.71 8.47 -0.54
N TRP A 102 -12.98 8.14 -0.27
CA TRP A 102 -13.52 6.77 -0.39
C TRP A 102 -13.54 6.28 -1.84
N PHE A 103 -13.90 7.13 -2.79
CA PHE A 103 -13.88 6.78 -4.21
C PHE A 103 -12.46 6.51 -4.71
N MET A 104 -11.49 7.33 -4.33
CA MET A 104 -10.07 7.12 -4.63
C MET A 104 -9.53 5.84 -3.98
N GLN A 105 -10.04 5.46 -2.82
CA GLN A 105 -9.70 4.18 -2.20
C GLN A 105 -10.13 2.99 -3.06
N GLY A 106 -11.34 3.02 -3.64
CA GLY A 106 -11.79 1.97 -4.56
C GLY A 106 -10.92 1.88 -5.82
N ILE A 107 -10.61 3.03 -6.44
CA ILE A 107 -9.67 3.08 -7.58
C ILE A 107 -8.32 2.47 -7.20
N TRP A 108 -7.80 2.82 -6.03
CA TRP A 108 -6.53 2.28 -5.54
C TRP A 108 -6.60 0.77 -5.33
N VAL A 109 -7.62 0.25 -4.65
CA VAL A 109 -7.79 -1.18 -4.37
C VAL A 109 -7.84 -1.98 -5.68
N ILE A 110 -8.72 -1.59 -6.61
CA ILE A 110 -8.91 -2.37 -7.84
C ILE A 110 -7.66 -2.34 -8.72
N ILE A 111 -7.06 -1.17 -8.96
CA ILE A 111 -5.89 -1.05 -9.84
C ILE A 111 -4.71 -1.81 -9.27
N THR A 112 -4.49 -1.71 -7.95
CA THR A 112 -3.41 -2.41 -7.27
C THR A 112 -3.55 -3.93 -7.37
N LEU A 113 -4.79 -4.44 -7.33
CA LEU A 113 -5.08 -5.87 -7.43
C LEU A 113 -5.07 -6.45 -8.85
N LEU A 114 -5.12 -5.62 -9.90
CA LEU A 114 -5.25 -6.06 -11.31
C LEU A 114 -4.38 -7.26 -11.71
N PRO A 115 -3.04 -7.28 -11.49
CA PRO A 115 -2.22 -8.42 -11.91
C PRO A 115 -2.70 -9.75 -11.31
N SER A 116 -3.09 -9.73 -10.03
CA SER A 116 -3.59 -10.91 -9.33
C SER A 116 -5.03 -11.28 -9.74
N LEU A 117 -5.90 -10.30 -10.02
CA LEU A 117 -7.25 -10.56 -10.53
C LEU A 117 -7.24 -11.18 -11.94
N TYR A 118 -6.31 -10.76 -12.80
CA TYR A 118 -6.13 -11.40 -14.11
C TYR A 118 -5.52 -12.80 -13.98
N LEU A 119 -4.54 -12.97 -13.09
CA LEU A 119 -3.95 -14.28 -12.81
C LEU A 119 -5.01 -15.27 -12.30
N ASN A 120 -5.90 -14.84 -11.42
CA ASN A 120 -6.95 -15.68 -10.84
C ASN A 120 -8.04 -16.12 -11.85
N GLN A 121 -8.07 -15.53 -13.04
CA GLN A 121 -8.93 -15.99 -14.14
C GLN A 121 -8.30 -17.09 -15.02
N LYS A 122 -7.00 -17.35 -14.85
CA LYS A 122 -6.33 -18.38 -15.63
C LYS A 122 -6.77 -19.76 -15.14
N GLN A 123 -7.14 -20.61 -16.09
CA GLN A 123 -7.54 -22.00 -15.83
C GLN A 123 -6.42 -23.01 -16.14
N THR A 124 -5.30 -22.53 -16.69
CA THR A 124 -4.16 -23.37 -17.07
C THR A 124 -3.14 -23.45 -15.94
N ASP A 125 -2.79 -24.68 -15.55
CA ASP A 125 -1.71 -24.93 -14.60
C ASP A 125 -0.39 -25.15 -15.36
N LYS A 126 0.28 -24.04 -15.68
CA LYS A 126 1.61 -24.09 -16.30
C LYS A 126 2.68 -24.23 -15.22
N PRO A 127 3.77 -24.99 -15.48
CA PRO A 127 4.91 -25.08 -14.58
C PRO A 127 5.40 -23.71 -14.10
N LEU A 128 5.96 -23.68 -12.89
CA LEU A 128 6.58 -22.48 -12.36
C LEU A 128 7.81 -22.10 -13.19
N THR A 129 7.96 -20.79 -13.41
CA THR A 129 9.02 -20.20 -14.24
C THR A 129 9.93 -19.33 -13.38
N LYS A 130 11.06 -18.89 -13.94
CA LYS A 130 11.97 -17.95 -13.27
C LYS A 130 11.27 -16.66 -12.82
N ASN A 131 10.29 -16.18 -13.59
CA ASN A 131 9.54 -14.95 -13.27
C ASN A 131 8.72 -15.10 -11.98
N ASP A 132 8.15 -16.29 -11.74
CA ASP A 132 7.42 -16.59 -10.50
C ASP A 132 8.33 -16.37 -9.28
N TYR A 133 9.49 -17.04 -9.29
CA TYR A 133 10.45 -16.96 -8.18
C TYR A 133 11.05 -15.56 -8.01
N ILE A 134 11.40 -14.88 -9.10
CA ILE A 134 11.91 -13.50 -9.04
C ILE A 134 10.85 -12.58 -8.43
N GLY A 135 9.61 -12.63 -8.92
CA GLY A 135 8.53 -11.78 -8.43
C GLY A 135 8.22 -12.02 -6.96
N TRP A 136 8.12 -13.28 -6.53
CA TRP A 136 7.89 -13.61 -5.12
C TRP A 136 9.08 -13.27 -4.22
N SER A 137 10.32 -13.37 -4.71
CA SER A 137 11.50 -12.94 -3.96
C SER A 137 11.52 -11.42 -3.75
N ILE A 138 11.18 -10.65 -4.79
CA ILE A 138 11.03 -9.19 -4.69
C ILE A 138 9.89 -8.84 -3.72
N TRP A 139 8.77 -9.56 -3.78
CA TRP A 139 7.67 -9.35 -2.84
C TRP A 139 8.09 -9.62 -1.40
N LEU A 140 8.75 -10.75 -1.14
CA LEU A 140 9.20 -11.12 0.20
C LEU A 140 10.21 -10.10 0.74
N PHE A 141 11.16 -9.68 -0.09
CA PHE A 141 12.11 -8.63 0.24
C PHE A 141 11.39 -7.32 0.62
N GLY A 142 10.45 -6.87 -0.22
CA GLY A 142 9.66 -5.67 0.02
C GLY A 142 8.85 -5.74 1.31
N PHE A 143 8.16 -6.86 1.53
CA PHE A 143 7.35 -7.12 2.73
C PHE A 143 8.20 -7.12 4.01
N VAL A 144 9.36 -7.79 4.00
CA VAL A 144 10.28 -7.79 5.15
C VAL A 144 10.80 -6.37 5.43
N LEU A 145 11.19 -5.64 4.39
CA LEU A 145 11.69 -4.28 4.51
C LEU A 145 10.61 -3.35 5.11
N GLU A 146 9.37 -3.46 4.66
CA GLU A 146 8.21 -2.74 5.19
C GLU A 146 7.98 -3.05 6.68
N VAL A 147 7.93 -4.33 7.04
CA VAL A 147 7.73 -4.79 8.44
C VAL A 147 8.84 -4.27 9.35
N VAL A 148 10.10 -4.39 8.93
CA VAL A 148 11.26 -3.97 9.74
C VAL A 148 11.26 -2.44 9.90
N ALA A 149 11.00 -1.70 8.82
CA ALA A 149 10.95 -0.23 8.86
C ALA A 149 9.86 0.27 9.82
N ASP A 150 8.65 -0.28 9.73
CA ASP A 150 7.53 0.09 10.59
C ASP A 150 7.80 -0.24 12.07
N ARG A 151 8.39 -1.42 12.34
CA ARG A 151 8.79 -1.83 13.70
C ARG A 151 9.87 -0.92 14.28
N GLN A 152 10.90 -0.59 13.51
CA GLN A 152 11.95 0.35 13.92
C GLN A 152 11.36 1.72 14.28
N LYS A 153 10.50 2.27 13.42
CA LYS A 153 9.83 3.56 13.65
C LYS A 153 8.92 3.54 14.87
N SER A 154 8.14 2.48 15.03
CA SER A 154 7.21 2.33 16.16
C SER A 154 7.97 2.22 17.49
N THR A 155 9.02 1.39 17.52
CA THR A 155 9.89 1.23 18.70
C THR A 155 10.58 2.55 19.05
N PHE A 156 11.12 3.25 18.05
CA PHE A 156 11.76 4.55 18.25
C PHE A 156 10.79 5.57 18.88
N ARG A 157 9.56 5.66 18.35
CA ARG A 157 8.54 6.63 18.82
C ARG A 157 7.95 6.29 20.18
N ASN A 158 7.90 5.01 20.55
CA ASN A 158 7.37 4.59 21.85
C ASN A 158 8.36 4.81 23.01
N ASN A 159 9.64 5.07 22.72
CA ASN A 159 10.64 5.39 23.74
C ASN A 159 10.53 6.86 24.18
N ALA A 160 10.32 7.09 25.48
CA ALA A 160 10.17 8.42 26.05
C ALA A 160 11.40 9.33 25.81
N ASN A 161 12.60 8.76 25.74
CA ASN A 161 13.85 9.50 25.48
C ASN A 161 13.96 10.04 24.05
N ASN A 162 13.05 9.62 23.17
CA ASN A 162 13.00 10.03 21.77
C ASN A 162 11.84 10.99 21.47
N LYS A 163 11.10 11.46 22.50
CA LYS A 163 10.07 12.48 22.32
C LYS A 163 10.69 13.72 21.65
N GLY A 164 10.04 14.20 20.59
CA GLY A 164 10.50 15.35 19.82
C GLY A 164 11.69 15.08 18.87
N LYS A 165 12.18 13.83 18.75
CA LYS A 165 13.27 13.47 17.83
C LYS A 165 12.73 12.82 16.55
N PHE A 166 13.45 13.00 15.45
CA PHE A 166 13.16 12.30 14.20
C PHE A 166 13.82 10.91 14.16
N THR A 167 13.18 9.95 13.48
CA THR A 167 13.70 8.59 13.34
C THR A 167 14.83 8.55 12.32
N ASN A 168 16.03 8.15 12.75
CA ASN A 168 17.23 8.02 11.93
C ASN A 168 18.03 6.75 12.29
N ILE A 169 17.35 5.67 12.64
CA ILE A 169 17.94 4.39 13.07
C ILE A 169 17.66 3.28 12.06
N GLY A 170 18.51 2.25 12.04
CA GLY A 170 18.31 1.07 11.18
C GLY A 170 18.15 1.44 9.71
N LEU A 171 17.07 0.96 9.07
CA LEU A 171 16.76 1.23 7.66
C LEU A 171 16.57 2.72 7.39
N TRP A 172 16.09 3.47 8.39
CA TRP A 172 15.88 4.92 8.29
C TRP A 172 17.21 5.70 8.18
N LYS A 173 18.38 5.07 8.38
CA LYS A 173 19.68 5.72 8.08
C LYS A 173 19.99 5.77 6.59
N TYR A 174 19.43 4.84 5.81
CA TYR A 174 19.77 4.64 4.41
C TYR A 174 18.68 5.13 3.46
N SER A 175 17.45 5.22 3.94
CA SER A 175 16.30 5.71 3.21
C SER A 175 15.38 6.49 4.16
N ARG A 176 14.81 7.61 3.69
CA ARG A 176 13.85 8.36 4.49
C ARG A 176 12.46 7.72 4.52
N HIS A 177 12.13 6.84 3.56
CA HIS A 177 10.86 6.15 3.46
C HIS A 177 11.03 4.67 3.05
N PRO A 178 11.79 3.88 3.84
CA PRO A 178 12.06 2.49 3.49
C PRO A 178 10.77 1.67 3.41
N ASN A 179 9.82 1.89 4.31
CA ASN A 179 8.54 1.19 4.30
C ASN A 179 7.76 1.36 2.97
N TYR A 180 7.76 2.55 2.38
CA TYR A 180 7.13 2.79 1.08
C TYR A 180 7.87 2.15 -0.08
N PHE A 181 9.20 2.08 -0.02
CA PHE A 181 9.96 1.30 -0.97
C PHE A 181 9.60 -0.19 -0.90
N GLY A 182 9.44 -0.72 0.32
CA GLY A 182 8.98 -2.09 0.54
C GLY A 182 7.61 -2.37 -0.10
N GLU A 183 6.66 -1.45 0.07
CA GLU A 183 5.33 -1.56 -0.55
C GLU A 183 5.40 -1.52 -2.09
N ILE A 184 6.21 -0.63 -2.67
CA ILE A 184 6.43 -0.58 -4.13
C ILE A 184 7.01 -1.91 -4.64
N CYS A 185 8.01 -2.47 -3.95
CA CYS A 185 8.59 -3.77 -4.27
C CYS A 185 7.53 -4.88 -4.20
N ALA A 186 6.66 -4.87 -3.19
CA ALA A 186 5.60 -5.88 -3.06
C ALA A 186 4.72 -5.92 -4.32
N TRP A 187 4.16 -4.80 -4.74
CA TRP A 187 3.25 -4.77 -5.89
C TRP A 187 3.97 -5.00 -7.22
N LEU A 188 5.21 -4.54 -7.36
CA LEU A 188 6.06 -4.86 -8.50
C LEU A 188 6.34 -6.36 -8.59
N GLY A 189 6.65 -7.00 -7.45
CA GLY A 189 6.90 -8.42 -7.34
C GLY A 189 5.70 -9.26 -7.80
N LEU A 190 4.49 -8.90 -7.36
CA LEU A 190 3.25 -9.57 -7.80
C LEU A 190 2.95 -9.37 -9.29
N TYR A 191 3.28 -8.20 -9.85
CA TYR A 191 3.19 -8.01 -11.29
C TYR A 191 4.18 -8.91 -12.04
N ILE A 192 5.46 -8.93 -11.64
CA ILE A 192 6.50 -9.74 -12.28
C ILE A 192 6.15 -11.23 -12.24
N SER A 193 5.73 -11.77 -11.07
CA SER A 193 5.40 -13.18 -10.88
C SER A 193 4.22 -13.64 -11.74
N SER A 194 3.26 -12.75 -12.01
CA SER A 194 2.07 -13.08 -12.80
C SER A 194 2.25 -12.81 -14.30
N SER A 195 3.15 -11.91 -14.67
CA SER A 195 3.23 -11.31 -16.01
C SER A 195 3.29 -12.33 -17.16
N HIS A 196 4.02 -13.44 -17.04
CA HIS A 196 4.15 -14.43 -18.12
C HIS A 196 2.86 -15.23 -18.37
N MET A 197 1.95 -15.26 -17.40
CA MET A 197 0.62 -15.87 -17.56
C MET A 197 -0.40 -14.95 -18.24
N LEU A 198 -0.09 -13.65 -18.33
CA LEU A 198 -1.01 -12.62 -18.81
C LEU A 198 -0.91 -12.44 -20.34
N SER A 199 -2.04 -12.14 -20.97
CA SER A 199 -2.10 -11.69 -22.37
C SER A 199 -1.49 -10.29 -22.51
N LYS A 200 -1.26 -9.84 -23.76
CA LYS A 200 -0.66 -8.53 -24.04
C LYS A 200 -1.39 -7.37 -23.35
N TYR A 201 -2.73 -7.35 -23.39
CA TYR A 201 -3.53 -6.30 -22.76
C TYR A 201 -3.53 -6.40 -21.23
N GLU A 202 -3.65 -7.61 -20.69
CA GLU A 202 -3.61 -7.83 -19.23
C GLU A 202 -2.24 -7.46 -18.63
N LYS A 203 -1.13 -7.66 -19.38
CA LYS A 203 0.19 -7.15 -18.97
C LYS A 203 0.19 -5.63 -18.88
N LEU A 204 -0.32 -4.94 -19.90
CA LEU A 204 -0.37 -3.48 -19.92
C LEU A 204 -1.20 -2.92 -18.75
N PHE A 205 -2.40 -3.46 -18.52
CA PHE A 205 -3.25 -3.03 -17.42
C PHE A 205 -2.73 -3.48 -16.05
N GLY A 206 -2.13 -4.68 -15.95
CA GLY A 206 -1.49 -5.16 -14.73
C GLY A 206 -0.31 -4.29 -14.29
N LEU A 207 0.42 -3.70 -15.24
CA LEU A 207 1.53 -2.79 -14.95
C LEU A 207 1.07 -1.49 -14.26
N LEU A 208 -0.21 -1.12 -14.41
CA LEU A 208 -0.78 0.04 -13.71
C LEU A 208 -0.74 -0.12 -12.19
N SER A 209 -0.71 -1.36 -11.67
CA SER A 209 -0.61 -1.62 -10.22
C SER A 209 0.65 -0.99 -9.60
N PRO A 210 1.88 -1.44 -9.94
CA PRO A 210 3.08 -0.84 -9.36
C PRO A 210 3.29 0.63 -9.76
N ILE A 211 2.83 1.05 -10.96
CA ILE A 211 2.90 2.46 -11.37
C ILE A 211 2.03 3.33 -10.46
N LEU A 212 0.78 2.94 -10.23
CA LEU A 212 -0.15 3.71 -9.40
C LEU A 212 0.36 3.78 -7.96
N VAL A 213 0.79 2.66 -7.37
CA VAL A 213 1.32 2.65 -5.99
C VAL A 213 2.54 3.56 -5.89
N THR A 214 3.48 3.46 -6.83
CA THR A 214 4.67 4.33 -6.86
C THR A 214 4.28 5.80 -6.99
N PHE A 215 3.36 6.10 -7.90
CA PHE A 215 2.89 7.48 -8.15
C PHE A 215 2.21 8.07 -6.91
N LEU A 216 1.27 7.33 -6.32
CA LEU A 216 0.57 7.76 -5.13
C LEU A 216 1.54 8.01 -3.98
N LEU A 217 2.42 7.05 -3.64
CA LEU A 217 3.34 7.19 -2.52
C LEU A 217 4.42 8.26 -2.74
N SER A 218 4.84 8.49 -3.98
CA SER A 218 5.95 9.42 -4.28
C SER A 218 5.50 10.85 -4.50
N PHE A 219 4.29 11.07 -5.04
CA PHE A 219 3.88 12.40 -5.54
C PHE A 219 2.55 12.92 -5.00
N VAL A 220 1.64 12.05 -4.56
CA VAL A 220 0.29 12.47 -4.15
C VAL A 220 0.11 12.35 -2.64
N SER A 221 0.23 11.12 -2.16
CA SER A 221 0.12 10.72 -0.77
C SER A 221 1.48 10.22 -0.27
N GLY A 222 1.56 9.81 1.00
CA GLY A 222 2.81 9.26 1.55
C GLY A 222 3.92 10.30 1.69
N ILE A 223 4.92 10.24 0.80
CA ILE A 223 6.20 10.97 0.93
C ILE A 223 6.00 12.49 1.03
N PRO A 224 5.29 13.18 0.11
CA PRO A 224 5.22 14.64 0.14
C PRO A 224 4.57 15.17 1.41
N ILE A 225 3.52 14.49 1.88
CA ILE A 225 2.79 14.86 3.10
C ILE A 225 3.70 14.68 4.32
N LEU A 226 4.39 13.53 4.42
CA LEU A 226 5.27 13.24 5.55
C LEU A 226 6.52 14.11 5.58
N GLU A 227 7.14 14.40 4.43
CA GLU A 227 8.28 15.32 4.32
C GLU A 227 7.89 16.73 4.73
N LYS A 228 6.73 17.22 4.28
CA LYS A 228 6.21 18.53 4.67
C LYS A 228 5.93 18.60 6.17
N GLN A 229 5.35 17.54 6.74
CA GLN A 229 5.13 17.45 8.19
C GLN A 229 6.45 17.43 8.96
N ALA A 230 7.43 16.64 8.51
CA ALA A 230 8.73 16.54 9.15
C ALA A 230 9.53 17.86 9.06
N MET A 231 9.43 18.59 7.95
CA MET A 231 9.99 19.94 7.83
C MET A 231 9.34 20.94 8.77
N ARG A 232 8.02 20.85 9.02
CA ARG A 232 7.36 21.70 10.03
C ARG A 232 7.82 21.39 11.45
N LEU A 233 8.03 20.11 11.77
CA LEU A 233 8.40 19.67 13.11
C LEU A 233 9.89 19.86 13.41
N TYR A 234 10.76 19.59 12.43
CA TYR A 234 12.21 19.46 12.62
C TYR A 234 13.03 20.36 11.69
N GLY A 235 12.39 21.18 10.83
CA GLY A 235 13.09 21.97 9.82
C GLY A 235 14.08 23.00 10.39
N ASN A 236 13.87 23.44 11.63
CA ASN A 236 14.77 24.35 12.34
C ASN A 236 15.99 23.64 12.95
N ASP A 237 15.93 22.32 13.13
CA ASP A 237 17.01 21.50 13.67
C ASP A 237 18.10 21.26 12.60
N PRO A 238 19.35 21.75 12.81
CA PRO A 238 20.45 21.52 11.88
C PRO A 238 20.74 20.03 11.64
N THR A 239 20.55 19.18 12.64
CA THR A 239 20.81 17.74 12.54
C THR A 239 19.79 17.04 11.64
N TYR A 240 18.53 17.49 11.66
CA TYR A 240 17.50 17.00 10.74
C TYR A 240 17.78 17.45 9.31
N ARG A 241 18.20 18.70 9.10
CA ARG A 241 18.58 19.18 7.76
C ARG A 241 19.76 18.40 7.19
N ALA A 242 20.79 18.12 8.01
CA ALA A 242 21.92 17.29 7.62
C ALA A 242 21.48 15.86 7.26
N TYR A 243 20.60 15.26 8.06
CA TYR A 243 20.00 13.96 7.78
C TYR A 243 19.22 13.95 6.45
N ARG A 244 18.36 14.95 6.22
CA ARG A 244 17.57 15.10 4.99
C ARG A 244 18.45 15.24 3.76
N ASN A 245 19.57 15.95 3.88
CA ASN A 245 20.51 16.18 2.78
C ASN A 245 21.33 14.93 2.41
N ARG A 246 21.73 14.13 3.40
CA ARG A 246 22.57 12.94 3.17
C ARG A 246 21.77 11.65 2.89
N THR A 247 20.50 11.62 3.25
CA THR A 247 19.68 10.39 3.21
C THR A 247 18.72 10.44 2.02
N PRO A 248 18.83 9.51 1.07
CA PRO A 248 17.89 9.40 -0.06
C PRO A 248 16.44 9.20 0.37
N VAL A 249 15.50 9.54 -0.52
CA VAL A 249 14.06 9.46 -0.22
C VAL A 249 13.58 8.00 -0.16
N LEU A 250 13.83 7.22 -1.22
CA LEU A 250 13.36 5.84 -1.38
C LEU A 250 14.53 4.87 -1.52
N ILE A 251 15.22 4.94 -2.67
CA ILE A 251 16.29 4.01 -3.03
C ILE A 251 17.62 4.61 -2.58
N PRO A 252 18.41 3.90 -1.75
CA PRO A 252 19.78 4.30 -1.44
C PRO A 252 20.55 4.59 -2.74
N PHE A 253 21.31 5.69 -2.77
CA PHE A 253 22.14 6.11 -3.91
C PHE A 253 21.38 6.62 -5.16
N VAL A 254 20.04 6.75 -5.12
CA VAL A 254 19.25 7.43 -6.17
C VAL A 254 18.70 8.75 -5.62
N ASN A 255 19.18 9.87 -6.17
CA ASN A 255 18.69 11.21 -5.83
C ASN A 255 17.46 11.56 -6.67
N PHE A 256 16.27 11.49 -6.07
CA PHE A 256 15.07 12.10 -6.64
C PHE A 256 15.14 13.63 -6.53
N PRO A 257 14.59 14.40 -7.49
CA PRO A 257 14.53 15.84 -7.41
C PRO A 257 13.86 16.27 -6.09
N ARG A 258 14.42 17.31 -5.45
CA ARG A 258 13.95 17.79 -4.15
C ARG A 258 12.54 18.39 -4.35
N ILE A 259 11.53 17.73 -3.76
CA ILE A 259 10.16 18.25 -3.62
C ILE A 259 10.11 19.29 -2.49
#